data_AF-A0A223AS57-F1
#
_entry.id   AF-A0A223AS57-F1
#
_cell.length_a   1.000
_cell.length_b   1.000
_cell.length_c   1.000
_cell.angle_alpha   90.00
_cell.angle_beta   90.00
_cell.angle_gamma   90.00
#
_symmetry.space_group_name_H-M   'P 1'
#
loop_
_entity.id
_entity.type
_entity.pdbx_description
1 polymer ?
#
loop_
_entity_poly.entity_id
_entity_poly.type
_entity_poly.pdbx_seq_one_letter_code
_entity_poly.pdbx_strand_id
1 'polypeptide(L)'
;MKEYQYRVEGERSLPREVYYQCVWMIRDMERLERIVESSNQGSEEDHRLDDAVVKLDCLKRALEEIPDYYRQGVVSSVKVRGGGFDDFAHTNTWKKWKMRFMYAFATNLGLY
;
A
#
# COMPACT_ATOMS: atom_id res chain seq x y z
N MET A 1 -26.19 8.18 32.38
CA MET A 1 -25.52 7.62 31.19
C MET A 1 -24.16 8.27 31.08
N LYS A 2 -23.06 7.49 31.04
CA LYS A 2 -21.75 8.06 30.69
C LYS A 2 -21.84 8.48 29.23
N GLU A 3 -21.72 9.77 28.95
CA GLU A 3 -21.50 10.25 27.58
C GLU A 3 -20.23 9.56 27.07
N TYR A 4 -20.40 8.62 26.15
CA TYR A 4 -19.29 8.04 25.43
C TYR A 4 -18.75 9.11 24.48
N GLN A 5 -17.87 9.96 25.01
CA GLN A 5 -17.04 10.83 24.19
C GLN A 5 -16.06 9.94 23.43
N TYR A 6 -16.33 9.67 22.16
CA TYR A 6 -15.36 9.04 21.27
C TYR A 6 -14.16 9.98 21.13
N ARG A 7 -13.12 9.76 21.93
CA ARG A 7 -11.83 10.41 21.74
C ARG A 7 -11.14 9.69 20.58
N VAL A 8 -11.07 10.33 19.42
CA VAL A 8 -10.19 9.89 18.31
C VAL A 8 -8.75 10.28 18.67
N GLU A 9 -8.24 9.76 19.78
CA GLU A 9 -6.83 9.91 20.09
C GLU A 9 -6.05 9.02 19.11
N GLY A 10 -5.38 9.65 18.15
CA GLY A 10 -4.39 8.98 17.28
C GLY A 10 -4.94 8.32 16.03
N GLU A 11 -5.75 9.02 15.24
CA GLU A 11 -6.00 8.61 13.85
C GLU A 11 -4.63 8.56 13.14
N ARG A 12 -4.08 7.35 12.92
CA ARG A 12 -2.83 7.12 12.20
C ARG A 12 -3.04 7.48 10.72
N SER A 13 -3.23 8.76 10.46
CA SER A 13 -3.38 9.33 9.14
C SER A 13 -2.01 9.75 8.67
N LEU A 14 -1.61 9.24 7.51
CA LEU A 14 -0.38 9.65 6.88
C LEU A 14 -0.47 11.13 6.47
N PRO A 15 0.64 11.88 6.52
CA PRO A 15 0.73 13.18 5.86
C PRO A 15 0.27 13.07 4.41
N ARG A 16 -0.38 14.11 3.90
CA ARG A 16 -1.03 14.10 2.58
C ARG A 16 -0.04 13.73 1.48
N GLU A 17 1.17 14.26 1.57
CA GLU A 17 2.27 14.07 0.62
C GLU A 17 2.72 12.61 0.61
N VAL A 18 2.95 12.03 1.79
CA VAL A 18 3.33 10.62 1.96
C VAL A 18 2.24 9.70 1.43
N TYR A 19 0.97 9.99 1.76
CA TYR A 19 -0.16 9.23 1.25
C TYR A 19 -0.17 9.20 -0.28
N TYR A 20 -0.05 10.35 -0.94
CA TYR A 20 -0.07 10.39 -2.41
C TYR A 20 1.15 9.74 -3.04
N GLN A 21 2.34 9.87 -2.45
CA GLN A 21 3.54 9.16 -2.92
C GLN A 21 3.29 7.64 -2.93
N CYS A 22 2.77 7.09 -1.84
CA CYS A 22 2.39 5.68 -1.77
C CYS A 22 1.35 5.31 -2.84
N VAL A 23 0.28 6.11 -3.02
CA VAL A 23 -0.74 5.85 -4.04
C VAL A 23 -0.15 5.81 -5.44
N TRP A 24 0.71 6.77 -5.80
CA TRP A 24 1.34 6.81 -7.11
C TRP A 24 2.27 5.63 -7.34
N MET A 25 3.02 5.22 -6.33
CA MET A 25 3.90 4.04 -6.40
C MET A 25 3.10 2.74 -6.57
N ILE A 26 1.99 2.58 -5.84
CA ILE A 26 1.11 1.41 -5.98
C ILE A 26 0.48 1.36 -7.38
N ARG A 27 0.17 2.52 -7.97
CA ARG A 27 -0.31 2.59 -9.35
C ARG A 27 0.79 2.27 -10.38
N ASP A 28 2.03 2.63 -10.07
CA ASP A 28 3.19 2.38 -10.93
C ASP A 28 3.76 0.96 -10.80
N MET A 29 3.20 0.12 -9.90
CA MET A 29 3.74 -1.22 -9.62
C MET A 29 3.89 -2.10 -10.87
N GLU A 30 2.92 -2.05 -11.80
CA GLU A 30 2.96 -2.84 -13.04
C GLU A 30 4.08 -2.39 -13.99
N ARG A 31 4.51 -1.14 -13.88
CA ARG A 31 5.71 -0.65 -14.58
C ARG A 31 6.97 -1.19 -13.91
N LEU A 32 7.02 -1.18 -12.58
CA LEU A 32 8.16 -1.70 -11.81
C LEU A 32 8.33 -3.21 -12.01
N GLU A 33 7.24 -3.98 -12.03
CA GLU A 33 7.26 -5.41 -12.30
C GLU A 33 7.83 -5.70 -13.69
N ARG A 34 7.37 -4.98 -14.72
CA ARG A 34 7.92 -5.10 -16.08
C ARG A 34 9.41 -4.77 -16.17
N ILE A 35 9.87 -3.76 -15.42
CA ILE A 35 11.29 -3.40 -15.35
C ILE A 35 12.09 -4.58 -14.81
N VAL A 36 11.67 -5.18 -13.68
CA VAL A 36 12.33 -6.35 -13.08
C VAL A 36 12.28 -7.57 -13.99
N GLU A 37 11.15 -7.84 -14.65
CA GLU A 37 11.01 -8.96 -15.58
C GLU A 37 11.91 -8.82 -16.82
N SER A 38 12.04 -7.61 -17.36
CA SER A 38 12.82 -7.35 -18.57
C SER A 38 14.32 -7.56 -18.39
N SER A 39 14.84 -7.34 -17.18
CA SER A 39 16.28 -7.41 -16.92
C SER A 39 16.81 -8.80 -16.58
N ASN A 40 15.93 -9.79 -16.39
CA ASN A 40 16.34 -11.19 -16.40
C ASN A 40 16.98 -11.62 -17.75
N GLN A 41 17.06 -10.73 -18.74
CA GLN A 41 17.62 -10.95 -20.07
C GLN A 41 18.91 -10.16 -20.39
N GLY A 42 19.41 -9.28 -19.50
CA GLY A 42 20.57 -8.43 -19.78
C GLY A 42 21.44 -8.11 -18.56
N SER A 43 22.74 -8.40 -18.65
CA SER A 43 23.73 -8.29 -17.58
C SER A 43 24.40 -6.91 -17.51
N GLU A 44 23.68 -5.88 -17.05
CA GLU A 44 24.27 -4.57 -16.70
C GLU A 44 23.72 -4.07 -15.36
N GLU A 45 24.55 -3.35 -14.61
CA GLU A 45 24.18 -2.69 -13.33
C GLU A 45 23.23 -1.53 -13.61
N ASP A 46 21.93 -1.80 -13.70
CA ASP A 46 20.89 -0.77 -13.85
C ASP A 46 20.31 -0.40 -12.48
N HIS A 47 20.76 0.73 -11.92
CA HIS A 47 20.21 1.28 -10.67
C HIS A 47 18.68 1.44 -10.66
N ARG A 48 18.04 1.52 -11.84
CA ARG A 48 16.57 1.57 -11.94
C ARG A 48 15.95 0.23 -11.56
N LEU A 49 16.66 -0.88 -11.76
CA LEU A 49 16.24 -2.19 -11.29
C LEU A 49 16.35 -2.30 -9.78
N ASP A 50 17.48 -1.86 -9.21
CA ASP A 50 17.68 -1.89 -7.77
C ASP A 50 16.55 -1.13 -7.05
N ASP A 51 16.23 0.07 -7.53
CA ASP A 51 15.13 0.88 -7.02
C ASP A 51 13.76 0.21 -7.21
N ALA A 52 13.51 -0.42 -8.37
CA ALA A 52 12.26 -1.15 -8.61
C ALA A 52 12.12 -2.37 -7.70
N VAL A 53 13.19 -3.14 -7.50
CA VAL A 53 13.22 -4.32 -6.61
C VAL A 53 12.95 -3.91 -5.18
N VAL A 54 13.61 -2.87 -4.68
CA VAL A 54 13.39 -2.35 -3.31
C VAL A 54 11.94 -1.92 -3.13
N LYS A 55 11.38 -1.15 -4.07
CA LYS A 55 9.98 -0.69 -3.97
C LYS A 55 8.98 -1.84 -3.98
N LEU A 56 9.19 -2.85 -4.81
CA LEU A 56 8.35 -4.04 -4.86
C LEU A 56 8.47 -4.88 -3.58
N ASP A 57 9.66 -4.99 -3.00
CA ASP A 57 9.88 -5.65 -1.71
C ASP A 57 9.16 -4.91 -0.57
N CYS A 58 9.28 -3.57 -0.50
CA CYS A 58 8.55 -2.74 0.47
C CYS A 58 7.03 -2.94 0.36
N LEU A 59 6.50 -3.07 -0.87
CA LEU A 59 5.09 -3.32 -1.13
C LEU A 59 4.67 -4.71 -0.65
N LYS A 60 5.45 -5.76 -0.97
CA LYS A 60 5.17 -7.14 -0.56
C LYS A 60 5.13 -7.27 0.95
N ARG A 61 6.12 -6.72 1.66
CA ARG A 61 6.14 -6.68 3.13
C ARG A 61 4.94 -5.93 3.71
N ALA A 62 4.52 -4.84 3.08
CA ALA A 62 3.32 -4.11 3.52
C ALA A 62 2.03 -4.91 3.32
N LEU A 63 1.97 -5.79 2.33
CA LEU A 63 0.82 -6.68 2.12
C LEU A 63 0.77 -7.82 3.14
N GLU A 64 1.91 -8.29 3.65
CA GLU A 64 1.99 -9.32 4.70
C GLU A 64 1.33 -8.88 6.01
N GLU A 65 1.26 -7.57 6.27
CA GLU A 65 0.52 -6.98 7.41
C GLU A 65 -1.01 -7.16 7.32
N ILE A 66 -1.52 -7.56 6.16
CA ILE A 66 -2.93 -7.75 5.86
C ILE A 66 -3.21 -9.24 5.64
N PRO A 67 -4.32 -9.78 6.17
CA PRO A 67 -4.74 -11.14 5.81
C PRO A 67 -4.99 -11.25 4.30
N ASP A 68 -4.57 -12.38 3.72
CA ASP A 68 -4.54 -12.66 2.28
C ASP A 68 -5.81 -12.23 1.54
N TYR A 69 -6.96 -12.56 2.13
CA TYR A 69 -8.28 -12.27 1.57
C TYR A 69 -8.52 -10.79 1.28
N TYR A 70 -8.01 -9.88 2.12
CA TYR A 70 -8.24 -8.44 1.96
C TYR A 70 -7.22 -7.76 1.05
N ARG A 71 -6.09 -8.41 0.73
CA ARG A 71 -4.96 -7.79 0.00
C ARG A 71 -5.40 -7.23 -1.35
N GLN A 72 -6.06 -8.06 -2.16
CA GLN A 72 -6.50 -7.68 -3.51
C GLN A 72 -7.50 -6.53 -3.47
N GLY A 73 -8.48 -6.58 -2.55
CA GLY A 73 -9.46 -5.52 -2.38
C GLY A 73 -8.82 -4.20 -1.94
N VAL A 74 -7.88 -4.25 -0.99
CA VAL A 74 -7.15 -3.07 -0.52
C VAL A 74 -6.33 -2.44 -1.64
N VAL A 75 -5.52 -3.21 -2.37
CA VAL A 75 -4.73 -2.70 -3.51
C VAL A 75 -5.64 -2.11 -4.59
N SER A 76 -6.72 -2.81 -4.95
CA SER A 76 -7.68 -2.32 -5.95
C SER A 76 -8.34 -1.01 -5.53
N SER A 77 -8.64 -0.84 -4.24
CA SER A 77 -9.20 0.40 -3.69
C SER A 77 -8.22 1.59 -3.70
N VAL A 78 -6.92 1.32 -3.82
CA VAL A 78 -5.90 2.36 -3.95
C VAL A 78 -5.69 2.71 -5.41
N LYS A 79 -5.63 1.71 -6.30
CA LYS A 79 -5.54 1.92 -7.74
C LYS A 79 -6.75 2.70 -8.26
N VAL A 80 -7.96 2.22 -7.95
CA VAL A 80 -9.23 2.77 -8.45
C VAL A 80 -10.02 3.40 -7.31
N ARG A 81 -10.43 4.66 -7.49
CA ARG A 81 -11.28 5.36 -6.52
C ARG A 81 -12.63 4.65 -6.44
N GLY A 82 -12.99 4.14 -5.26
CA GLY A 82 -14.24 3.43 -5.02
C GLY A 82 -14.24 1.96 -5.46
N GLY A 83 -13.11 1.42 -5.91
CA GLY A 83 -12.97 -0.01 -6.23
C GLY A 83 -12.56 -0.86 -5.02
N GLY A 84 -12.64 -2.18 -5.18
CA GLY A 84 -11.95 -3.16 -4.32
C GLY A 84 -12.63 -3.52 -3.00
N PHE A 85 -13.61 -2.74 -2.53
CA PHE A 85 -14.40 -3.12 -1.37
C PHE A 85 -15.58 -3.96 -1.85
N ASP A 86 -15.65 -5.22 -1.42
CA ASP A 86 -16.78 -6.09 -1.66
C ASP A 86 -17.80 -6.02 -0.50
N ASP A 87 -18.92 -6.74 -0.65
CA ASP A 87 -19.95 -6.87 0.37
C ASP A 87 -19.64 -7.91 1.46
N PHE A 88 -18.51 -8.63 1.35
CA PHE A 88 -18.15 -9.66 2.33
C PHE A 88 -17.79 -9.05 3.69
N ALA A 89 -17.15 -7.88 3.68
CA ALA A 89 -16.79 -7.18 4.92
C ALA A 89 -17.36 -5.76 4.96
N HIS A 90 -17.73 -5.33 6.16
CA HIS A 90 -18.17 -3.95 6.38
C HIS A 90 -17.08 -2.95 5.96
N THR A 91 -17.48 -1.79 5.43
CA THR A 91 -16.57 -0.75 4.93
C THR A 91 -15.51 -0.31 5.94
N ASN A 92 -15.81 -0.37 7.24
CA ASN A 92 -14.83 -0.03 8.28
C ASN A 92 -13.68 -1.04 8.38
N THR A 93 -13.94 -2.32 8.10
CA THR A 93 -12.90 -3.37 8.02
C THR A 93 -11.96 -3.08 6.86
N TRP A 94 -12.52 -2.74 5.70
CA TRP A 94 -11.75 -2.33 4.54
C TRP A 94 -10.90 -1.08 4.79
N LYS A 95 -11.48 -0.04 5.39
CA LYS A 95 -10.77 1.19 5.79
C LYS A 95 -9.64 0.90 6.76
N LYS A 96 -9.86 0.03 7.76
CA LYS A 96 -8.83 -0.39 8.73
C LYS A 96 -7.65 -1.05 8.04
N TRP A 97 -7.89 -2.01 7.15
CA TRP A 97 -6.81 -2.71 6.44
C TRP A 97 -6.09 -1.79 5.46
N LYS A 98 -6.81 -0.93 4.75
CA LYS A 98 -6.21 0.10 3.89
C LYS A 98 -5.31 1.05 4.69
N MET A 99 -5.74 1.50 5.86
CA MET A 99 -4.93 2.36 6.72
C MET A 99 -3.64 1.65 7.18
N ARG A 100 -3.75 0.40 7.68
CA ARG A 100 -2.59 -0.40 8.09
C ARG A 100 -1.61 -0.61 6.95
N PHE A 101 -2.13 -0.98 5.77
CA PHE A 101 -1.35 -1.17 4.56
C PHE A 101 -0.56 0.08 4.17
N MET A 102 -1.24 1.23 4.05
CA MET A 102 -0.60 2.47 3.64
C MET A 102 0.48 2.90 4.63
N TYR A 103 0.22 2.75 5.94
CA TYR A 103 1.19 3.05 6.99
C TYR A 103 2.41 2.14 6.92
N ALA A 104 2.20 0.83 6.79
CA ALA A 104 3.29 -0.15 6.65
C ALA A 104 4.12 0.13 5.39
N PHE A 105 3.45 0.45 4.27
CA PHE A 105 4.14 0.77 3.02
C PHE A 105 4.97 2.05 3.14
N ALA A 106 4.43 3.11 3.73
CA ALA A 106 5.17 4.35 3.98
C ALA A 106 6.39 4.13 4.89
N THR A 107 6.22 3.32 5.95
CA THR A 107 7.30 2.95 6.88
C THR A 107 8.40 2.17 6.16
N ASN A 108 8.01 1.16 5.35
CA ASN A 108 8.95 0.35 4.59
C ASN A 108 9.73 1.17 3.55
N LEU A 109 9.14 2.24 3.03
CA LEU A 109 9.79 3.17 2.10
C LEU A 109 10.67 4.23 2.79
N GLY A 110 10.64 4.30 4.12
CA GLY A 110 11.35 5.33 4.89
C GLY A 110 10.73 6.72 4.75
N LEU A 111 9.43 6.81 4.42
CA LEU A 111 8.70 8.08 4.30
C LEU A 111 8.01 8.52 5.60
N TYR A 112 7.91 7.63 6.59
CA TYR A 112 7.26 7.85 7.88
C TYR A 112 7.95 6.99 8.95
#